data_AF-A0A958E4G0-F1
#
_entry.id   AF-A0A958E4G0-F1
#
_cell.length_a   1.000
_cell.length_b   1.000
_cell.length_c   1.000
_cell.angle_alpha   90.00
_cell.angle_beta   90.00
_cell.angle_gamma   90.00
#
_symmetry.space_group_name_H-M   'P 1'
#
loop_
_entity.id
_entity.type
_entity.pdbx_description
1 polymer ?
#
loop_
_entity_poly.entity_id
_entity_poly.type
_entity_poly.pdbx_seq_one_letter_code
_entity_poly.pdbx_strand_id
1 'polypeptide(L)'
;PAQGINSLFTMMGGLFNPLTLLDVIRNFVYFPDTSRSEQKILCRYPQYYAATKLYHNILAHLRPAGDGKGGTYFGATGCGKSYTMLFLARLLMKSVALASPTIVLITDRTDLDDQLSGLFTNGKGFIGDASVISVESRADLRERLKGRNSGGVFLTTIHKFTEDTELLTGRSNVICISDEAHRSQVNLDQKLKISEDGVKRTYGFARYLHDSLPNATYVGF
;
A
#
# COMPACT_ATOMS: atom_id res chain seq x y z
N PRO A 1 22.42 11.25 -34.01
CA PRO A 1 23.38 10.12 -33.86
C PRO A 1 24.00 10.01 -32.44
N ALA A 2 24.54 11.09 -31.86
CA ALA A 2 25.23 11.06 -30.56
C ALA A 2 24.33 10.76 -29.34
N GLN A 3 23.04 11.12 -29.38
CA GLN A 3 22.09 10.81 -28.30
C GLN A 3 21.80 9.30 -28.16
N GLY A 4 21.90 8.53 -29.25
CA GLY A 4 21.61 7.09 -29.26
C GLY A 4 22.66 6.25 -28.52
N ILE A 5 23.91 6.72 -28.48
CA ILE A 5 25.00 6.03 -27.79
C ILE A 5 24.84 6.20 -26.27
N ASN A 6 24.53 7.43 -25.81
CA ASN A 6 24.32 7.69 -24.38
C ASN A 6 23.05 7.00 -23.84
N SER A 7 21.99 6.92 -24.63
CA SER A 7 20.79 6.17 -24.26
C SER A 7 21.06 4.66 -24.19
N LEU A 8 21.89 4.12 -25.09
CA LEU A 8 22.32 2.71 -25.05
C LEU A 8 23.10 2.40 -23.76
N PHE A 9 24.08 3.23 -23.38
CA PHE A 9 24.82 3.04 -22.13
C PHE A 9 23.92 3.13 -20.89
N THR A 10 22.95 4.06 -20.91
CA THR A 10 21.94 4.16 -19.84
C THR A 10 21.05 2.92 -19.77
N MET A 11 20.63 2.36 -20.91
CA MET A 11 19.86 1.11 -20.96
C MET A 11 20.68 -0.08 -20.46
N MET A 12 21.95 -0.18 -20.87
CA MET A 12 22.86 -1.23 -20.43
C MET A 12 23.11 -1.20 -18.91
N GLY A 13 23.33 -0.02 -18.34
CA GLY A 13 23.51 0.15 -16.89
C GLY A 13 22.21 0.04 -16.09
N GLY A 14 21.07 0.36 -16.71
CA GLY A 14 19.74 0.36 -16.11
C GLY A 14 18.98 -0.96 -16.34
N LEU A 15 18.04 -0.95 -17.28
CA LEU A 15 17.11 -2.06 -17.51
C LEU A 15 17.81 -3.36 -17.92
N PHE A 16 18.90 -3.30 -18.70
CA PHE A 16 19.63 -4.49 -19.15
C PHE A 16 20.71 -4.97 -18.18
N ASN A 17 20.86 -4.32 -17.02
CA ASN A 17 21.56 -4.96 -15.92
C ASN A 17 20.84 -6.29 -15.60
N PRO A 18 21.53 -7.44 -15.56
CA PRO A 18 20.87 -8.74 -15.43
C PRO A 18 19.96 -8.86 -14.20
N LEU A 19 20.36 -8.27 -13.07
CA LEU A 19 19.57 -8.30 -11.84
C LEU A 19 18.31 -7.44 -11.98
N THR A 20 18.44 -6.22 -12.50
CA THR A 20 17.31 -5.32 -12.77
C THR A 20 16.34 -5.94 -13.77
N LEU A 21 16.83 -6.53 -14.86
CA LEU A 21 16.00 -7.13 -15.89
C LEU A 21 15.16 -8.28 -15.32
N LEU A 22 15.80 -9.17 -14.56
CA LEU A 22 15.14 -10.30 -13.92
C LEU A 22 14.10 -9.83 -12.90
N ASP A 23 14.41 -8.81 -12.10
CA ASP A 23 13.48 -8.26 -11.13
C ASP A 23 12.26 -7.61 -11.82
N VAL A 24 12.50 -6.82 -12.88
CA VAL A 24 11.44 -6.22 -13.68
C VAL A 24 10.52 -7.28 -14.27
N ILE A 25 11.07 -8.32 -14.90
CA ILE A 25 10.28 -9.42 -15.49
C ILE A 25 9.45 -10.14 -14.42
N ARG A 26 10.02 -10.37 -13.23
CA ARG A 26 9.39 -11.16 -12.17
C ARG A 26 8.33 -10.42 -11.39
N ASN A 27 8.54 -9.11 -11.15
CA ASN A 27 7.80 -8.35 -10.17
C ASN A 27 7.13 -7.08 -10.72
N PHE A 28 7.42 -6.68 -11.97
CA PHE A 28 6.95 -5.41 -12.53
C PHE A 28 6.27 -5.53 -13.90
N VAL A 29 5.89 -6.75 -14.28
CA VAL A 29 5.01 -7.04 -15.42
C VAL A 29 3.68 -7.56 -14.89
N TYR A 30 2.67 -6.71 -14.91
CA TYR A 30 1.32 -7.03 -14.44
C TYR A 30 0.44 -7.48 -15.61
N PHE A 31 -0.20 -8.64 -15.44
CA PHE A 31 -1.25 -9.18 -16.27
C PHE A 31 -2.53 -9.21 -15.44
N PRO A 32 -3.60 -8.48 -15.82
CA PRO A 32 -4.87 -8.55 -15.11
C PRO A 32 -5.47 -9.96 -15.17
N ASP A 33 -6.02 -10.44 -14.06
CA ASP A 33 -6.58 -11.79 -13.93
C ASP A 33 -7.77 -12.00 -14.88
N THR A 34 -8.56 -10.94 -15.08
CA THR A 34 -9.66 -10.85 -16.03
C THR A 34 -9.46 -9.64 -16.93
N SER A 35 -9.32 -9.89 -18.24
CA SER A 35 -9.29 -8.82 -19.22
C SER A 35 -9.95 -9.27 -20.52
N ARG A 36 -10.79 -8.40 -21.10
CA ARG A 36 -11.45 -8.68 -22.41
C ARG A 36 -10.46 -8.64 -23.58
N SER A 37 -9.31 -8.02 -23.37
CA SER A 37 -8.17 -7.97 -24.29
C SER A 37 -6.92 -8.40 -23.54
N GLU A 38 -5.93 -8.98 -24.21
CA GLU A 38 -4.65 -9.37 -23.59
C GLU A 38 -3.84 -8.13 -23.20
N GLN A 39 -4.19 -7.52 -22.07
CA GLN A 39 -3.50 -6.34 -21.56
C GLN A 39 -2.30 -6.75 -20.70
N LYS A 40 -1.14 -6.15 -21.00
CA LYS A 40 0.08 -6.28 -20.21
C LYS A 40 0.56 -4.90 -19.80
N ILE A 41 0.75 -4.70 -18.51
CA ILE A 41 1.22 -3.44 -17.93
C ILE A 41 2.65 -3.63 -17.44
N LEU A 42 3.60 -2.93 -18.08
CA LEU A 42 4.99 -2.85 -17.65
C LEU A 42 5.20 -1.58 -16.84
N CYS A 43 5.93 -1.66 -15.72
CA CYS A 43 6.25 -0.48 -14.93
C CYS A 43 7.06 0.56 -15.74
N ARG A 44 6.87 1.83 -15.40
CA ARG A 44 7.79 2.90 -15.80
C ARG A 44 9.00 2.93 -14.86
N TYR A 45 10.12 3.46 -15.35
CA TYR A 45 11.34 3.65 -14.57
C TYR A 45 11.08 4.23 -13.16
N PRO A 46 10.33 5.34 -12.98
CA PRO A 46 10.10 5.89 -11.63
C PRO A 46 9.33 4.94 -10.72
N GLN A 47 8.42 4.13 -11.25
CA GLN A 47 7.60 3.20 -10.47
C GLN A 47 8.45 2.03 -9.95
N TYR A 48 9.39 1.52 -10.77
CA TYR A 48 10.35 0.50 -10.35
C TYR A 48 11.18 0.97 -9.15
N TYR A 49 11.83 2.13 -9.28
CA TYR A 49 12.68 2.65 -8.21
C TYR A 49 11.87 3.09 -6.99
N ALA A 50 10.68 3.64 -7.17
CA ALA A 50 9.80 4.01 -6.06
C ALA A 50 9.36 2.80 -5.23
N ALA A 51 8.81 1.77 -5.87
CA ALA A 51 8.36 0.56 -5.17
C ALA A 51 9.54 -0.16 -4.50
N THR A 52 10.68 -0.27 -5.19
CA THR A 52 11.88 -0.91 -4.65
C THR A 52 12.46 -0.13 -3.47
N LYS A 53 12.50 1.20 -3.54
CA LYS A 53 13.00 2.04 -2.43
C LYS A 53 12.06 1.98 -1.22
N LEU A 54 10.75 2.05 -1.45
CA LEU A 54 9.75 1.87 -0.38
C LEU A 54 9.86 0.48 0.25
N TYR A 55 9.99 -0.58 -0.55
CA TYR A 55 10.16 -1.94 -0.07
C TYR A 55 11.33 -2.07 0.90
N HIS A 56 12.52 -1.61 0.50
CA HIS A 56 13.70 -1.66 1.38
C HIS A 56 13.55 -0.78 2.62
N ASN A 57 12.92 0.40 2.48
CA ASN A 57 12.66 1.28 3.61
C ASN A 57 11.68 0.63 4.62
N ILE A 58 10.63 -0.02 4.13
CA ILE A 58 9.71 -0.81 4.97
C ILE A 58 10.49 -1.85 5.76
N LEU A 59 11.32 -2.67 5.10
CA LEU A 59 12.11 -3.71 5.78
C LEU A 59 13.01 -3.14 6.89
N ALA A 60 13.66 -2.01 6.65
CA ALA A 60 14.53 -1.36 7.62
C ALA A 60 13.77 -0.79 8.84
N HIS A 61 12.50 -0.43 8.65
CA HIS A 61 11.67 0.24 9.67
C HIS A 61 10.61 -0.68 10.30
N LEU A 62 10.62 -1.99 10.01
CA LEU A 62 9.70 -2.95 10.61
C LEU A 62 9.86 -3.02 12.13
N ARG A 63 8.73 -2.99 12.84
CA ARG A 63 8.70 -3.31 14.28
C ARG A 63 8.91 -4.81 14.51
N PRO A 64 9.49 -5.22 15.66
CA PRO A 64 9.79 -4.39 16.83
C PRO A 64 11.13 -3.62 16.78
N ALA A 65 11.99 -3.87 15.80
CA ALA A 65 13.33 -3.27 15.75
C ALA A 65 13.34 -1.82 15.22
N GLY A 66 12.47 -1.51 14.26
CA GLY A 66 12.31 -0.19 13.66
C GLY A 66 11.17 0.63 14.27
N ASP A 67 10.93 1.82 13.70
CA ASP A 67 9.94 2.78 14.22
C ASP A 67 8.55 2.69 13.56
N GLY A 68 8.39 1.85 12.54
CA GLY A 68 7.15 1.68 11.78
C GLY A 68 6.96 2.70 10.65
N LYS A 69 7.97 3.51 10.31
CA LYS A 69 7.88 4.51 9.23
C LYS A 69 8.32 3.93 7.88
N GLY A 70 7.37 3.37 7.14
CA GLY A 70 7.59 2.77 5.83
C GLY A 70 7.91 3.77 4.70
N GLY A 71 7.64 5.06 4.92
CA GLY A 71 8.04 6.16 4.02
C GLY A 71 6.87 6.76 3.23
N THR A 72 7.17 7.74 2.38
CA THR A 72 6.16 8.44 1.57
C THR A 72 6.64 8.53 0.12
N TYR A 73 5.76 8.18 -0.81
CA TYR A 73 5.97 8.40 -2.23
C TYR A 73 5.17 9.61 -2.69
N PHE A 74 5.85 10.60 -3.25
CA PHE A 74 5.23 11.80 -3.81
C PHE A 74 5.32 11.76 -5.33
N GLY A 75 4.21 11.42 -5.99
CA GLY A 75 4.09 11.41 -7.44
C GLY A 75 3.03 12.41 -7.91
N ALA A 76 3.26 13.05 -9.05
CA ALA A 76 2.25 13.94 -9.65
C ALA A 76 0.96 13.17 -10.00
N THR A 77 -0.18 13.86 -9.99
CA THR A 77 -1.48 13.28 -10.39
C THR A 77 -1.38 12.66 -11.79
N GLY A 78 -1.90 11.45 -11.97
CA GLY A 78 -1.81 10.73 -13.24
C GLY A 78 -0.48 10.03 -13.53
N CYS A 79 0.50 10.05 -12.61
CA CYS A 79 1.77 9.33 -12.78
C CYS A 79 1.65 7.80 -12.67
N GLY A 80 0.48 7.29 -12.30
CA GLY A 80 0.23 5.86 -12.07
C GLY A 80 0.55 5.39 -10.66
N LYS A 81 0.20 6.19 -9.63
CA LYS A 81 0.40 5.84 -8.21
C LYS A 81 -0.20 4.49 -7.84
N SER A 82 -1.42 4.20 -8.30
CA SER A 82 -2.13 2.93 -8.04
C SER A 82 -1.35 1.72 -8.55
N TYR A 83 -0.69 1.82 -9.72
CA TYR A 83 0.19 0.75 -10.21
C TYR A 83 1.46 0.63 -9.36
N THR A 84 2.03 1.73 -8.90
CA THR A 84 3.16 1.70 -7.96
C THR A 84 2.78 0.98 -6.66
N MET A 85 1.58 1.22 -6.12
CA MET A 85 1.06 0.49 -4.96
C MET A 85 0.90 -1.00 -5.26
N LEU A 86 0.38 -1.37 -6.44
CA LEU A 86 0.24 -2.77 -6.86
C LEU A 86 1.60 -3.47 -6.94
N PHE A 87 2.61 -2.83 -7.54
CA PHE A 87 3.97 -3.36 -7.61
C PHE A 87 4.59 -3.47 -6.21
N LEU A 88 4.38 -2.49 -5.34
CA LEU A 88 4.84 -2.56 -3.95
C LEU A 88 4.17 -3.73 -3.22
N ALA A 89 2.84 -3.90 -3.35
CA ALA A 89 2.12 -5.01 -2.75
C ALA A 89 2.66 -6.37 -3.22
N ARG A 90 2.99 -6.51 -4.51
CA ARG A 90 3.67 -7.69 -5.06
C ARG A 90 5.00 -7.96 -4.36
N LEU A 91 5.87 -6.95 -4.24
CA LEU A 91 7.17 -7.09 -3.56
C LEU A 91 7.00 -7.50 -2.09
N LEU A 92 6.08 -6.86 -1.37
CA LEU A 92 5.79 -7.15 0.03
C LEU A 92 5.27 -8.59 0.21
N MET A 93 4.32 -9.02 -0.63
CA MET A 93 3.72 -10.35 -0.55
C MET A 93 4.68 -11.48 -0.93
N LYS A 94 5.65 -11.21 -1.81
CA LYS A 94 6.71 -12.17 -2.19
C LYS A 94 7.98 -12.08 -1.32
N SER A 95 7.99 -11.20 -0.34
CA SER A 95 9.12 -11.07 0.57
C SER A 95 9.15 -12.19 1.60
N VAL A 96 10.23 -12.96 1.58
CA VAL A 96 10.50 -13.98 2.61
C VAL A 96 10.68 -13.32 3.99
N ALA A 97 11.29 -12.13 4.03
CA ALA A 97 11.54 -11.40 5.28
C ALA A 97 10.25 -10.93 5.98
N LEU A 98 9.15 -10.74 5.24
CA LEU A 98 7.87 -10.30 5.78
C LEU A 98 6.90 -11.44 6.11
N ALA A 99 7.29 -12.70 5.83
CA ALA A 99 6.51 -13.90 6.11
C ALA A 99 5.04 -13.80 5.65
N SER A 100 4.84 -13.34 4.40
CA SER A 100 3.51 -13.01 3.84
C SER A 100 2.77 -12.00 4.73
N PRO A 101 3.10 -10.70 4.64
CA PRO A 101 2.49 -9.69 5.50
C PRO A 101 1.01 -9.53 5.18
N THR A 102 0.27 -8.90 6.09
CA THR A 102 -1.06 -8.39 5.80
C THR A 102 -0.97 -6.95 5.33
N ILE A 103 -1.59 -6.61 4.20
CA ILE A 103 -1.59 -5.24 3.66
C ILE A 103 -2.98 -4.63 3.87
N VAL A 104 -3.04 -3.41 4.40
CA VAL A 104 -4.27 -2.63 4.54
C VAL A 104 -4.11 -1.36 3.70
N LEU A 105 -4.86 -1.28 2.60
CA LEU A 105 -4.92 -0.13 1.70
C LEU A 105 -6.08 0.78 2.10
N ILE A 106 -5.80 2.06 2.28
CA ILE A 106 -6.74 3.03 2.81
C ILE A 106 -6.80 4.22 1.88
N THR A 107 -8.00 4.59 1.43
CA THR A 107 -8.25 5.75 0.55
C THR A 107 -9.28 6.72 1.14
N ASP A 108 -9.14 8.02 0.86
CA ASP A 108 -10.11 9.05 1.26
C ASP A 108 -11.26 9.20 0.27
N ARG A 109 -11.19 8.54 -0.89
CA ARG A 109 -12.13 8.74 -2.01
C ARG A 109 -12.98 7.50 -2.27
N THR A 110 -14.30 7.66 -2.19
CA THR A 110 -15.27 6.60 -2.50
C THR A 110 -15.26 6.18 -3.97
N ASP A 111 -14.93 7.08 -4.89
CA ASP A 111 -14.85 6.80 -6.33
C ASP A 111 -13.47 6.27 -6.77
N LEU A 112 -12.42 6.63 -6.04
CA LEU A 112 -11.08 6.04 -6.18
C LEU A 112 -11.04 4.63 -5.59
N ASP A 113 -11.90 4.33 -4.61
CA ASP A 113 -12.12 2.99 -4.07
C ASP A 113 -12.48 2.02 -5.20
N ASP A 114 -13.43 2.35 -6.08
CA ASP A 114 -13.85 1.45 -7.16
C ASP A 114 -12.71 1.13 -8.14
N GLN A 115 -11.90 2.13 -8.52
CA GLN A 115 -10.78 1.93 -9.44
C GLN A 115 -9.63 1.15 -8.78
N LEU A 116 -9.26 1.51 -7.56
CA LEU A 116 -8.18 0.86 -6.83
C LEU A 116 -8.58 -0.56 -6.42
N SER A 117 -9.80 -0.75 -5.92
CA SER A 117 -10.41 -2.04 -5.63
C SER A 117 -10.48 -2.91 -6.87
N GLY A 118 -10.97 -2.37 -7.99
CA GLY A 118 -10.95 -3.06 -9.29
C GLY A 118 -9.54 -3.50 -9.69
N LEU A 119 -8.54 -2.61 -9.59
CA LEU A 119 -7.15 -2.93 -9.91
C LEU A 119 -6.59 -4.07 -9.04
N PHE A 120 -6.81 -4.01 -7.73
CA PHE A 120 -6.26 -4.98 -6.78
C PHE A 120 -7.00 -6.32 -6.83
N THR A 121 -8.33 -6.30 -6.89
CA THR A 121 -9.14 -7.52 -7.00
C THR A 121 -8.91 -8.25 -8.32
N ASN A 122 -8.57 -7.52 -9.39
CA ASN A 122 -8.15 -8.07 -10.68
C ASN A 122 -6.65 -8.41 -10.75
N GLY A 123 -5.92 -8.23 -9.64
CA GLY A 123 -4.49 -8.51 -9.54
C GLY A 123 -4.17 -9.56 -8.48
N LYS A 124 -5.10 -10.44 -8.12
CA LYS A 124 -4.90 -11.52 -7.14
C LYS A 124 -3.83 -12.48 -7.58
N GLY A 125 -3.86 -12.91 -8.85
CA GLY A 125 -2.85 -13.80 -9.42
C GLY A 125 -1.47 -13.12 -9.43
N PHE A 126 -1.45 -11.83 -9.80
CA PHE A 126 -0.23 -11.04 -9.78
C PHE A 126 0.34 -10.87 -8.37
N ILE A 127 -0.44 -10.43 -7.38
CA ILE A 127 -0.01 -10.30 -5.98
C ILE A 127 0.39 -11.67 -5.42
N GLY A 128 -0.35 -12.71 -5.78
CA GLY A 128 -0.17 -14.09 -5.35
C GLY A 128 -0.88 -14.43 -4.04
N ASP A 129 -2.03 -13.80 -3.78
CA ASP A 129 -2.91 -14.08 -2.65
C ASP A 129 -4.37 -13.91 -3.10
N ALA A 130 -5.23 -14.88 -2.78
CA ALA A 130 -6.65 -14.84 -3.14
C ALA A 130 -7.46 -13.89 -2.23
N SER A 131 -6.93 -13.57 -1.05
CA SER A 131 -7.52 -12.71 -0.03
C SER A 131 -7.28 -11.22 -0.32
N VAL A 132 -7.45 -10.80 -1.58
CA VAL A 132 -7.48 -9.39 -1.97
C VAL A 132 -8.92 -8.95 -2.11
N ILE A 133 -9.39 -8.10 -1.19
CA ILE A 133 -10.80 -7.79 -1.03
C ILE A 133 -11.03 -6.37 -0.50
N SER A 134 -12.11 -5.74 -0.97
CA SER A 134 -12.64 -4.53 -0.35
C SER A 134 -13.48 -4.90 0.86
N VAL A 135 -13.28 -4.20 1.98
CA VAL A 135 -14.06 -4.41 3.22
C VAL A 135 -15.21 -3.42 3.29
N GLU A 136 -16.34 -3.89 3.80
CA GLU A 136 -17.58 -3.10 3.84
C GLU A 136 -17.64 -2.20 5.07
N SER A 137 -16.99 -2.60 6.16
CA SER A 137 -16.96 -1.89 7.44
C SER A 137 -15.68 -2.19 8.23
N ARG A 138 -15.43 -1.45 9.30
CA ARG A 138 -14.35 -1.76 10.25
C ARG A 138 -14.61 -3.06 11.01
N ALA A 139 -15.86 -3.38 11.30
CA ALA A 139 -16.22 -4.67 11.90
C ALA A 139 -15.85 -5.85 10.98
N ASP A 140 -16.10 -5.73 9.67
CA ASP A 140 -15.67 -6.71 8.68
C ASP A 140 -14.14 -6.84 8.63
N LEU A 141 -13.42 -5.70 8.64
CA LEU A 141 -11.95 -5.72 8.72
C LEU A 141 -11.46 -6.42 9.99
N ARG A 142 -12.08 -6.17 11.15
CA ARG A 142 -11.74 -6.82 12.42
C ARG A 142 -11.90 -8.32 12.32
N GLU A 143 -13.03 -8.82 11.85
CA GLU A 143 -13.26 -10.26 11.71
C GLU A 143 -12.30 -10.92 10.72
N ARG A 144 -11.93 -10.23 9.64
CA ARG A 144 -10.95 -10.73 8.65
C ARG A 144 -9.51 -10.76 9.16
N LEU A 145 -9.16 -9.87 10.10
CA LEU A 145 -7.85 -9.82 10.75
C LEU A 145 -7.76 -10.74 11.97
N LYS A 146 -8.90 -11.03 12.61
CA LYS A 146 -8.99 -11.91 13.79
C LYS A 146 -8.54 -13.32 13.45
N GLY A 147 -7.59 -13.84 14.23
CA GLY A 147 -7.02 -15.17 14.02
C GLY A 147 -6.15 -15.32 12.76
N ARG A 148 -5.95 -14.25 11.98
CA ARG A 148 -5.08 -14.27 10.81
C ARG A 148 -3.62 -14.08 11.24
N ASN A 149 -2.77 -15.00 10.80
CA ASN A 149 -1.33 -14.95 11.09
C ASN A 149 -0.47 -14.41 9.93
N SER A 150 -1.00 -14.46 8.70
CA SER A 150 -0.31 -13.98 7.49
C SER A 150 -1.28 -13.72 6.33
N GLY A 151 -0.77 -13.01 5.32
CA GLY A 151 -1.40 -12.76 4.04
C GLY A 151 -2.58 -11.80 4.09
N GLY A 152 -3.21 -11.63 2.94
CA GLY A 152 -4.35 -10.76 2.73
C GLY A 152 -4.00 -9.32 2.38
N VAL A 153 -4.78 -8.76 1.46
CA VAL A 153 -4.77 -7.36 1.08
C VAL A 153 -6.20 -6.83 1.23
N PHE A 154 -6.40 -5.95 2.20
CA PHE A 154 -7.70 -5.40 2.54
C PHE A 154 -7.78 -3.95 2.09
N LEU A 155 -8.74 -3.63 1.23
CA LEU A 155 -8.99 -2.27 0.77
C LEU A 155 -10.14 -1.66 1.57
N THR A 156 -9.94 -0.47 2.11
CA THR A 156 -10.94 0.24 2.90
C THR A 156 -10.87 1.74 2.66
N THR A 157 -11.90 2.45 3.09
CA THR A 157 -11.93 3.91 3.05
C THR A 157 -11.68 4.49 4.45
N ILE A 158 -11.20 5.73 4.50
CA ILE A 158 -10.95 6.45 5.76
C ILE A 158 -12.22 6.51 6.62
N HIS A 159 -13.37 6.78 6.00
CA HIS A 159 -14.64 6.89 6.71
C HIS A 159 -15.02 5.60 7.44
N LYS A 160 -14.84 4.44 6.81
CA LYS A 160 -15.09 3.12 7.41
C LYS A 160 -14.20 2.88 8.63
N PHE A 161 -13.01 3.47 8.69
CA PHE A 161 -12.05 3.22 9.77
C PHE A 161 -12.28 4.05 11.03
N THR A 162 -13.03 5.16 10.96
CA THR A 162 -13.20 6.12 12.07
C THR A 162 -14.27 5.76 13.11
N GLU A 163 -14.86 4.56 13.02
CA GLU A 163 -15.97 4.12 13.89
C GLU A 163 -15.55 3.90 15.36
N ASP A 164 -14.36 3.33 15.62
CA ASP A 164 -13.80 3.12 16.96
C ASP A 164 -12.26 3.01 16.94
N THR A 165 -11.62 2.97 18.12
CA THR A 165 -10.16 2.82 18.29
C THR A 165 -9.74 1.44 18.81
N GLU A 166 -10.59 0.41 18.72
CA GLU A 166 -10.26 -0.91 19.24
C GLU A 166 -9.09 -1.55 18.48
N LEU A 167 -8.32 -2.38 19.18
CA LEU A 167 -7.22 -3.12 18.59
C LEU A 167 -7.74 -4.08 17.51
N LEU A 168 -7.25 -3.92 16.28
CA LEU A 168 -7.52 -4.85 15.19
C LEU A 168 -6.51 -6.00 15.19
N THR A 169 -5.22 -5.69 15.35
CA THR A 169 -4.17 -6.68 15.55
C THR A 169 -2.90 -6.06 16.11
N GLY A 170 -2.21 -6.81 16.98
CA GLY A 170 -0.89 -6.44 17.53
C GLY A 170 0.29 -6.94 16.70
N ARG A 171 0.05 -7.58 15.55
CA ARG A 171 1.10 -8.12 14.67
C ARG A 171 1.96 -7.02 14.08
N SER A 172 3.26 -7.27 13.91
CA SER A 172 4.18 -6.34 13.25
C SER A 172 4.34 -6.56 11.75
N ASN A 173 3.95 -7.73 11.23
CA ASN A 173 3.90 -8.01 9.80
C ASN A 173 2.60 -7.48 9.14
N VAL A 174 2.23 -6.24 9.47
CA VAL A 174 1.09 -5.52 8.92
C VAL A 174 1.60 -4.23 8.28
N ILE A 175 1.27 -4.01 7.02
CA ILE A 175 1.68 -2.83 6.26
C ILE A 175 0.43 -2.01 5.92
N CYS A 176 0.36 -0.78 6.40
CA CYS A 176 -0.70 0.16 6.10
C CYS A 176 -0.24 1.10 4.99
N ILE A 177 -0.98 1.14 3.88
CA ILE A 177 -0.71 2.00 2.74
C ILE A 177 -1.88 2.97 2.60
N SER A 178 -1.62 4.27 2.74
CA SER A 178 -2.63 5.32 2.57
C SER A 178 -2.43 6.06 1.25
N ASP A 179 -3.47 6.13 0.42
CA ASP A 179 -3.52 7.00 -0.76
C ASP A 179 -4.08 8.37 -0.39
N GLU A 180 -3.49 9.42 -0.96
CA GLU A 180 -3.76 10.82 -0.61
C GLU A 180 -3.43 11.09 0.86
N ALA A 181 -2.22 10.71 1.27
CA ALA A 181 -1.69 10.95 2.62
C ALA A 181 -1.56 12.46 2.91
N HIS A 182 -2.68 13.10 3.24
CA HIS A 182 -2.73 14.50 3.62
C HIS A 182 -2.21 14.69 5.06
N ARG A 183 -1.71 15.89 5.39
CA ARG A 183 -1.29 16.23 6.77
C ARG A 183 -2.37 15.93 7.82
N SER A 184 -3.65 16.04 7.46
CA SER A 184 -4.78 15.66 8.31
C SER A 184 -4.83 14.18 8.68
N GLN A 185 -4.21 13.31 7.88
CA GLN A 185 -4.15 11.86 8.06
C GLN A 185 -2.89 11.41 8.82
N VAL A 186 -1.87 12.27 8.94
CA VAL A 186 -0.64 12.01 9.72
C VAL A 186 -0.70 12.67 11.11
N ASN A 187 -1.54 13.70 11.28
CA ASN A 187 -1.71 14.37 12.55
C ASN A 187 -2.44 13.48 13.57
N LEU A 188 -1.72 13.14 14.64
CA LEU A 188 -2.22 12.45 15.84
C LEU A 188 -3.03 13.37 16.77
N ASP A 189 -3.12 14.66 16.42
CA ASP A 189 -3.70 15.70 17.25
C ASP A 189 -5.21 15.51 17.46
N GLN A 190 -5.65 15.79 18.69
CA GLN A 190 -7.04 15.71 19.09
C GLN A 190 -7.82 16.93 18.57
N LYS A 191 -8.95 16.70 17.91
CA LYS A 191 -9.90 17.77 17.54
C LYS A 191 -11.10 17.74 18.50
N LEU A 192 -11.31 18.85 19.20
CA LEU A 192 -12.52 19.04 20.01
C LEU A 192 -13.63 19.55 19.08
N LYS A 193 -14.68 18.77 18.86
CA LYS A 193 -15.93 19.26 18.26
C LYS A 193 -16.90 19.56 19.40
N ILE A 194 -17.21 20.83 19.59
CA ILE A 194 -18.24 21.28 20.53
C ILE A 194 -19.55 21.32 19.73
N SER A 195 -20.56 20.58 20.18
CA SER A 195 -21.92 20.62 19.65
C SER A 195 -22.88 21.01 20.78
N GLU A 196 -24.12 21.38 20.45
CA GLU A 196 -25.14 21.79 21.43
C GLU A 196 -25.43 20.69 22.47
N ASP A 197 -25.21 19.42 22.11
CA ASP A 197 -25.38 18.25 23.00
C ASP A 197 -24.12 17.87 23.81
N GLY A 198 -23.04 18.66 23.74
CA GLY A 198 -21.82 18.48 24.54
C GLY A 198 -20.50 18.44 23.74
N VAL A 199 -19.40 18.22 24.46
CA VAL A 199 -18.04 18.17 23.89
C VAL A 199 -17.76 16.76 23.35
N LYS A 200 -17.83 16.56 22.04
CA LYS A 200 -17.41 15.33 21.38
C LYS A 200 -15.91 15.42 21.04
N ARG A 201 -15.09 14.68 21.80
CA ARG A 201 -13.67 14.47 21.49
C ARG A 201 -13.58 13.59 20.24
N THR A 202 -13.06 14.13 19.14
CA THR A 202 -12.81 13.36 17.90
C THR A 202 -11.30 13.34 17.63
N TYR A 203 -10.74 12.18 17.35
CA TYR A 203 -9.30 12.07 17.07
C TYR A 203 -9.01 12.27 15.58
N GLY A 204 -7.76 12.63 15.24
CA GLY A 204 -7.28 12.54 13.87
C GLY A 204 -7.24 11.08 13.38
N PHE A 205 -7.41 10.87 12.07
CA PHE A 205 -7.41 9.53 11.47
C PHE A 205 -6.15 8.72 11.80
N ALA A 206 -4.98 9.37 11.80
CA ALA A 206 -3.71 8.75 12.21
C ALA A 206 -3.83 8.05 13.57
N ARG A 207 -4.51 8.67 14.54
CA ARG A 207 -4.64 8.11 15.88
C ARG A 207 -5.52 6.86 15.88
N TYR A 208 -6.62 6.87 15.15
CA TYR A 208 -7.44 5.66 14.97
C TYR A 208 -6.59 4.53 14.37
N LEU A 209 -5.78 4.81 13.35
CA LEU A 209 -4.90 3.83 12.70
C LEU A 209 -3.82 3.30 13.65
N HIS A 210 -3.15 4.18 14.39
CA HIS A 210 -2.08 3.83 15.32
C HIS A 210 -2.57 3.07 16.55
N ASP A 211 -3.72 3.44 17.10
CA ASP A 211 -4.30 2.72 18.25
C ASP A 211 -4.81 1.34 17.83
N SER A 212 -5.34 1.21 16.59
CA SER A 212 -5.87 -0.05 16.06
C SER A 212 -4.80 -1.04 15.60
N LEU A 213 -3.68 -0.54 15.06
CA LEU A 213 -2.62 -1.32 14.44
C LEU A 213 -1.23 -0.88 14.97
N PRO A 214 -0.99 -0.94 16.28
CA PRO A 214 0.13 -0.26 16.94
C PRO A 214 1.52 -0.71 16.48
N ASN A 215 1.63 -1.90 15.89
CA ASN A 215 2.89 -2.46 15.42
C ASN A 215 3.03 -2.47 13.89
N ALA A 216 2.06 -1.91 13.16
CA ALA A 216 2.12 -1.84 11.71
C ALA A 216 3.21 -0.88 11.21
N THR A 217 3.57 -1.05 9.93
CA THR A 217 4.44 -0.11 9.20
C THR A 217 3.61 0.71 8.23
N TYR A 218 3.79 2.03 8.26
CA TYR A 218 2.91 3.00 7.59
C TYR A 218 3.60 3.62 6.37
N VAL A 219 2.89 3.60 5.24
CA VAL A 219 3.38 4.10 3.95
C VAL A 219 2.35 5.07 3.38
N GLY A 220 2.79 6.25 2.92
CA GLY A 220 1.94 7.25 2.27
C GLY A 220 2.20 7.37 0.77
N PHE A 221 1.13 7.63 0.00
CA PHE A 221 1.13 7.88 -1.45
C PHE A 221 0.30 9.12 -1.81
#